data_AF-A0A956GGU0-F1
#
_entry.id   AF-A0A956GGU0-F1
#
_cell.length_a   1.000
_cell.length_b   1.000
_cell.length_c   1.000
_cell.angle_alpha   90.00
_cell.angle_beta   90.00
_cell.angle_gamma   90.00
#
_symmetry.space_group_name_H-M   'P 1'
#
loop_
_entity.id
_entity.type
_entity.pdbx_description
1 polymer ?
#
loop_
_entity_poly.entity_id
_entity_poly.type
_entity_poly.pdbx_seq_one_letter_code
_entity_poly.pdbx_strand_id
1 'polypeptide(L)'
;MRRGPDGRPLVTYSLTARDVALARRGASVVGQMMLAAGARHVEPGIHGVPAVVDDPSQLRALEREGPRAASAYSMAATHLFGTCRMSSDPARAVVRPDFRHRRVEGLYVADSSVFPSNTGVNPQTSILALATLCAERVAEQRGERLRLRSSRMPVRRGAIEAVAAPHLEASTLIRASDDDLRALLRRGRALAPDAVAGYAYRGTSLGLPRLVDALLWKRFIKVFSARADGSVHGWNVRVDQRSGAVRRDRAGEPRCFGPYEVETQADGTLLLDYGAGARSRFDPLRAMRDPLCAVNTGSVELLIGCSYLALGRRSLMTPSMFVLERAEPLDPSRHGRL
;
A
#
# COMPACT_ATOMS: atom_id res chain seq x y z
N MET A 1 1.90 19.02 -28.67
CA MET A 1 0.65 18.77 -29.43
C MET A 1 0.50 19.89 -30.45
N ARG A 2 0.14 19.56 -31.70
CA ARG A 2 -0.11 20.52 -32.77
C ARG A 2 -1.40 20.16 -33.48
N ARG A 3 -1.98 21.10 -34.23
CA ARG A 3 -3.14 20.79 -35.08
C ARG A 3 -2.69 19.92 -36.26
N GLY A 4 -3.35 18.79 -36.43
CA GLY A 4 -3.13 17.87 -37.54
C GLY A 4 -3.79 18.35 -38.83
N PRO A 5 -3.49 17.73 -39.98
CA PRO A 5 -4.02 18.11 -41.29
C PRO A 5 -5.56 18.01 -41.38
N ASP A 6 -6.15 17.08 -40.64
CA ASP A 6 -7.60 16.86 -40.52
C ASP A 6 -8.24 17.72 -39.40
N GLY A 7 -7.46 18.63 -38.81
CA GLY A 7 -7.89 19.46 -37.69
C GLY A 7 -7.86 18.77 -36.33
N ARG A 8 -7.55 17.47 -36.24
CA ARG A 8 -7.45 16.75 -34.96
C ARG A 8 -6.12 17.01 -34.26
N PRO A 9 -6.04 16.83 -32.93
CA PRO A 9 -4.77 16.85 -32.21
C PRO A 9 -3.74 15.84 -32.74
N LEU A 10 -2.60 16.34 -33.21
CA LEU A 10 -1.42 15.53 -33.48
C LEU A 10 -0.48 15.61 -32.26
N VAL A 11 -0.30 14.47 -31.60
CA VAL A 11 0.60 14.31 -30.46
C VAL A 11 1.86 13.61 -30.96
N THR A 12 3.01 14.26 -30.77
CA THR A 12 4.32 13.71 -31.10
C THR A 12 5.13 13.62 -29.82
N TYR A 13 5.83 12.51 -29.64
CA TYR A 13 6.75 12.28 -28.54
C TYR A 13 8.06 11.72 -29.09
N SER A 14 9.18 12.10 -28.51
CA SER A 14 10.49 11.62 -28.92
C SER A 14 11.37 11.53 -27.69
N LEU A 15 12.08 10.40 -27.54
CA LEU A 15 13.04 10.23 -26.47
C LEU A 15 14.24 11.12 -26.73
N THR A 16 14.63 11.90 -25.72
CA THR A 16 15.89 12.62 -25.75
C THR A 16 17.06 11.67 -25.53
N ALA A 17 18.28 12.13 -25.81
CA ALA A 17 19.48 11.35 -25.50
C ALA A 17 19.56 10.97 -24.00
N ARG A 18 19.07 11.83 -23.11
CA ARG A 18 18.96 11.55 -21.68
C ARG A 18 17.96 10.45 -21.39
N ASP A 19 16.80 10.47 -22.03
CA ASP A 19 15.77 9.45 -21.84
C ASP A 19 16.26 8.08 -22.31
N VAL A 20 16.96 8.02 -23.44
CA VAL A 20 17.59 6.78 -23.94
C VAL A 20 18.65 6.26 -22.96
N ALA A 21 19.49 7.14 -22.40
CA ALA A 21 20.47 6.73 -21.40
C ALA A 21 19.81 6.15 -20.13
N LEU A 22 18.70 6.76 -19.69
CA LEU A 22 17.92 6.24 -18.57
C LEU A 22 17.23 4.92 -18.89
N ALA A 23 16.68 4.75 -20.10
CA ALA A 23 16.06 3.50 -20.54
C ALA A 23 17.07 2.34 -20.55
N ARG A 24 18.29 2.58 -21.04
CA ARG A 24 19.39 1.60 -21.04
C ARG A 24 19.77 1.15 -19.64
N ARG A 25 19.94 2.11 -18.72
CA ARG A 25 20.22 1.83 -17.31
C ARG A 25 19.06 1.10 -16.64
N GLY A 26 17.83 1.53 -16.89
CA GLY A 26 16.63 0.88 -16.36
C GLY A 26 16.54 -0.57 -16.77
N ALA A 27 16.69 -0.86 -18.07
CA ALA A 27 16.70 -2.23 -18.60
C ALA A 27 17.83 -3.07 -18.01
N SER A 28 19.03 -2.51 -17.88
CA SER A 28 20.18 -3.19 -17.27
C SER A 28 19.92 -3.58 -15.81
N VAL A 29 19.44 -2.64 -14.99
CA VAL A 29 19.19 -2.86 -13.57
C VAL A 29 18.05 -3.85 -13.36
N VAL A 30 16.92 -3.64 -14.02
CA VAL A 30 15.73 -4.49 -13.85
C VAL A 30 16.01 -5.91 -14.34
N GLY A 31 16.68 -6.07 -15.49
CA GLY A 31 17.03 -7.39 -16.00
C GLY A 31 17.96 -8.15 -15.04
N GLN A 32 18.98 -7.48 -14.49
CA GLN A 32 19.89 -8.11 -13.52
C GLN A 32 19.17 -8.51 -12.24
N MET A 33 18.24 -7.67 -11.76
CA MET A 33 17.40 -8.00 -10.61
C MET A 33 16.51 -9.23 -10.88
N MET A 34 15.93 -9.34 -12.08
CA MET A 34 15.12 -10.50 -12.46
C MET A 34 15.93 -11.80 -12.48
N LEU A 35 17.13 -11.79 -13.09
CA LEU A 35 18.03 -12.95 -13.07
C LEU A 35 18.45 -13.32 -11.64
N ALA A 36 18.83 -12.33 -10.83
CA ALA A 36 19.18 -12.55 -9.42
C ALA A 36 18.01 -13.10 -8.58
N ALA A 37 16.77 -12.77 -8.94
CA ALA A 37 15.56 -13.31 -8.33
C ALA A 37 15.21 -14.74 -8.81
N GLY A 38 16.01 -15.33 -9.70
CA GLY A 38 15.86 -16.70 -10.19
C GLY A 38 15.19 -16.83 -11.56
N ALA A 39 15.01 -15.74 -12.31
CA ALA A 39 14.61 -15.85 -13.72
C ALA A 39 15.67 -16.63 -14.51
N ARG A 40 15.23 -17.54 -15.38
CA ARG A 40 16.14 -18.31 -16.25
C ARG A 40 16.75 -17.46 -17.37
N HIS A 41 15.98 -16.48 -17.84
CA HIS A 41 16.40 -15.47 -18.82
C HIS A 41 15.47 -14.26 -18.69
N VAL A 42 15.84 -13.16 -19.33
CA VAL A 42 15.03 -11.95 -19.48
C VAL A 42 14.94 -11.56 -20.95
N GLU A 43 13.87 -10.86 -21.30
CA GLU A 43 13.65 -10.31 -22.64
C GLU A 43 13.65 -8.78 -22.57
N PRO A 44 14.76 -8.09 -22.94
CA PRO A 44 14.88 -6.65 -22.71
C PRO A 44 13.92 -5.80 -23.57
N GLY A 45 13.39 -6.35 -24.66
CA GLY A 45 12.48 -5.63 -25.56
C GLY A 45 13.12 -4.43 -26.28
N ILE A 46 14.45 -4.46 -26.48
CA ILE A 46 15.21 -3.40 -27.16
C ILE A 46 15.67 -3.91 -28.52
N HIS A 47 15.35 -3.20 -29.60
CA HIS A 47 15.77 -3.59 -30.94
C HIS A 47 17.30 -3.47 -31.09
N GLY A 48 17.94 -4.50 -31.67
CA GLY A 48 19.41 -4.58 -31.79
C GLY A 48 20.12 -5.19 -30.57
N VAL A 49 19.37 -5.64 -29.57
CA VAL A 49 19.85 -6.45 -28.44
C VAL A 49 19.29 -7.87 -28.60
N PRO A 50 20.00 -8.93 -28.13
CA PRO A 50 19.44 -10.28 -28.12
C PRO A 50 18.05 -10.32 -27.46
N ALA A 51 17.11 -11.02 -28.08
CA ALA A 51 15.74 -11.12 -27.59
C ALA A 51 15.66 -11.82 -26.23
N VAL A 52 16.57 -12.76 -25.98
CA VAL A 52 16.68 -13.53 -24.74
C VAL A 52 18.10 -13.33 -24.18
N VAL A 53 18.19 -12.98 -22.90
CA VAL A 53 19.46 -12.75 -22.19
C VAL A 53 19.43 -13.49 -20.86
N ASP A 54 20.39 -14.37 -20.63
CA ASP A 54 20.54 -15.15 -19.39
C ASP A 54 21.85 -14.82 -18.64
N ASP A 55 22.79 -14.12 -19.28
CA ASP A 55 24.01 -13.62 -18.65
C ASP A 55 23.87 -12.18 -18.14
N PRO A 56 23.98 -11.95 -16.81
CA PRO A 56 23.99 -10.61 -16.23
C PRO A 56 25.07 -9.67 -16.80
N SER A 57 26.17 -10.20 -17.34
CA SER A 57 27.23 -9.38 -17.94
C SER A 57 26.77 -8.66 -19.21
N GLN A 58 25.96 -9.32 -20.03
CA GLN A 58 25.37 -8.74 -21.24
C GLN A 58 24.38 -7.62 -20.88
N LEU A 59 23.64 -7.77 -19.78
CA LEU A 59 22.76 -6.70 -19.28
C LEU A 59 23.55 -5.50 -18.77
N ARG A 60 24.69 -5.72 -18.09
CA ARG A 60 25.58 -4.61 -17.68
C ARG A 60 26.16 -3.85 -18.88
N ALA A 61 26.48 -4.57 -19.97
CA ALA A 61 26.99 -3.94 -21.18
C ALA A 61 25.97 -2.98 -21.82
N LEU A 62 24.65 -3.18 -21.64
CA LEU A 62 23.61 -2.30 -22.19
C LEU A 62 23.81 -0.82 -21.82
N GLU A 63 24.30 -0.52 -20.61
CA GLU A 63 24.53 0.87 -20.18
C GLU A 63 25.62 1.58 -21.00
N ARG A 64 26.63 0.85 -21.46
CA ARG A 64 27.77 1.41 -22.22
C ARG A 64 27.60 1.23 -23.73
N GLU A 65 27.12 0.07 -24.15
CA GLU A 65 27.13 -0.39 -25.55
C GLU A 65 25.73 -0.48 -26.18
N GLY A 66 24.66 -0.48 -25.38
CA GLY A 66 23.28 -0.53 -25.88
C GLY A 66 22.93 0.57 -26.91
N PRO A 67 21.92 0.33 -27.76
CA PRO A 67 21.53 1.23 -28.84
C PRO A 67 21.29 2.68 -28.37
N ARG A 68 21.76 3.66 -29.15
CA ARG A 68 21.54 5.09 -28.84
C ARG A 68 20.36 5.71 -29.60
N ALA A 69 19.86 5.02 -30.63
CA ALA A 69 18.74 5.48 -31.41
C ALA A 69 17.43 5.32 -30.62
N ALA A 70 16.65 6.40 -30.50
CA ALA A 70 15.35 6.37 -29.81
C ALA A 70 14.38 5.33 -30.40
N SER A 71 14.47 5.07 -31.71
CA SER A 71 13.66 4.07 -32.42
C SER A 71 13.91 2.63 -31.98
N ALA A 72 15.00 2.35 -31.26
CA ALA A 72 15.25 1.02 -30.73
C ALA A 72 14.38 0.68 -29.51
N TYR A 73 13.67 1.68 -28.95
CA TYR A 73 12.91 1.57 -27.71
C TYR A 73 11.42 1.75 -27.97
N SER A 74 10.65 0.72 -27.65
CA SER A 74 9.19 0.80 -27.66
C SER A 74 8.69 1.36 -26.33
N MET A 75 8.03 2.51 -26.37
CA MET A 75 7.49 3.18 -25.18
C MET A 75 5.99 3.40 -25.33
N ALA A 76 5.24 3.20 -24.25
CA ALA A 76 3.83 3.52 -24.18
C ALA A 76 3.63 4.93 -23.60
N ALA A 77 2.88 5.79 -24.29
CA ALA A 77 2.50 7.11 -23.81
C ALA A 77 1.07 7.07 -23.24
N THR A 78 0.92 6.62 -21.99
CA THR A 78 -0.39 6.49 -21.33
C THR A 78 -0.77 7.69 -20.45
N HIS A 79 0.21 8.50 -20.02
CA HIS A 79 -0.02 9.65 -19.13
C HIS A 79 0.59 10.93 -19.72
N LEU A 80 -0.24 11.75 -20.38
CA LEU A 80 0.15 13.00 -21.02
C LEU A 80 -0.17 14.22 -20.12
N PHE A 81 0.75 15.20 -20.10
CA PHE A 81 0.67 16.39 -19.24
C PHE A 81 1.20 17.63 -19.93
N GLY A 82 0.96 18.79 -19.31
CA GLY A 82 1.69 20.03 -19.58
C GLY A 82 1.31 20.77 -20.84
N THR A 83 0.24 20.37 -21.53
CA THR A 83 -0.22 21.05 -22.76
C THR A 83 -0.90 22.40 -22.49
N CYS A 84 -1.41 22.65 -21.28
CA CYS A 84 -1.92 23.94 -20.80
C CYS A 84 -1.23 24.33 -19.48
N ARG A 85 0.10 24.28 -19.49
CA ARG A 85 0.95 24.42 -18.30
C ARG A 85 0.52 25.59 -17.38
N MET A 86 0.38 25.26 -16.10
CA MET A 86 0.25 26.21 -15.01
C MET A 86 1.62 26.77 -14.60
N SER A 87 1.73 28.08 -14.44
CA SER A 87 2.94 28.71 -13.89
C SER A 87 2.62 30.09 -13.32
N SER A 88 3.44 30.54 -12.36
CA SER A 88 3.47 31.94 -11.92
C SER A 88 4.16 32.85 -12.93
N ASP A 89 5.06 32.32 -13.78
CA ASP A 89 5.74 33.06 -14.83
C ASP A 89 4.79 33.35 -16.01
N PRO A 90 4.44 34.63 -16.26
CA PRO A 90 3.58 35.04 -17.36
C PRO A 90 4.01 34.54 -18.74
N ALA A 91 5.31 34.42 -18.99
CA ALA A 91 5.86 34.04 -20.29
C ALA A 91 5.74 32.53 -20.56
N ARG A 92 5.51 31.73 -19.51
CA ARG A 92 5.48 30.27 -19.57
C ARG A 92 4.14 29.67 -19.17
N ALA A 93 3.19 30.50 -18.75
CA ALA A 93 1.88 30.10 -18.24
C ALA A 93 0.78 30.20 -19.32
N VAL A 94 0.12 29.09 -19.62
CA VAL A 94 -1.20 29.10 -20.27
C VAL A 94 -2.28 29.31 -19.20
N VAL A 95 -2.09 28.67 -18.04
CA VAL A 95 -2.98 28.69 -16.89
C VAL A 95 -2.25 29.35 -15.71
N ARG A 96 -2.97 30.19 -14.97
CA ARG A 96 -2.46 30.85 -13.76
C ARG A 96 -2.53 29.90 -12.56
N PRO A 97 -1.81 30.19 -11.45
CA PRO A 97 -1.89 29.37 -10.23
C PRO A 97 -3.29 29.26 -9.59
N ASP A 98 -4.23 30.10 -10.01
CA ASP A 98 -5.64 30.06 -9.60
C ASP A 98 -6.54 29.42 -10.67
N PHE A 99 -6.00 28.56 -11.54
CA PHE A 99 -6.69 27.78 -12.57
C PHE A 99 -7.30 28.55 -13.73
N ARG A 100 -7.25 29.88 -13.68
CA ARG A 100 -7.77 30.74 -14.76
C ARG A 100 -6.86 30.68 -15.98
N HIS A 101 -7.47 30.59 -17.15
CA HIS A 101 -6.77 30.81 -18.41
C HIS A 101 -6.24 32.24 -18.45
N ARG A 102 -5.02 32.41 -18.95
CA ARG A 102 -4.33 33.69 -18.81
C ARG A 102 -4.90 34.82 -19.68
N ARG A 103 -5.52 34.49 -20.81
CA ARG A 103 -6.01 35.45 -21.81
C ARG A 103 -7.52 35.46 -22.01
N VAL A 104 -8.24 34.51 -21.41
CA VAL A 104 -9.69 34.36 -21.62
C VAL A 104 -10.33 34.45 -20.25
N GLU A 105 -11.13 35.49 -20.07
CA GLU A 105 -11.85 35.72 -18.82
C GLU A 105 -12.93 34.64 -18.61
N GLY A 106 -13.13 34.23 -17.35
CA GLY A 106 -14.13 33.22 -16.99
C GLY A 106 -13.79 31.78 -17.40
N LEU A 107 -12.68 31.53 -18.10
CA LEU A 107 -12.23 30.20 -18.50
C LEU A 107 -11.27 29.60 -17.46
N TYR A 108 -11.55 28.37 -17.02
CA TYR A 108 -10.73 27.60 -16.08
C TYR A 108 -10.29 26.28 -16.72
N VAL A 109 -9.11 25.79 -16.34
CA VAL A 109 -8.57 24.50 -16.81
C VAL A 109 -8.13 23.68 -15.59
N ALA A 110 -8.59 22.43 -15.52
CA ALA A 110 -8.46 21.60 -14.33
C ALA A 110 -8.32 20.10 -14.68
N ASP A 111 -7.32 19.77 -15.49
CA ASP A 111 -6.98 18.41 -15.90
C ASP A 111 -5.45 18.18 -15.86
N SER A 112 -4.95 17.07 -16.41
CA SER A 112 -3.51 16.77 -16.44
C SER A 112 -2.67 17.78 -17.24
N SER A 113 -3.29 18.56 -18.14
CA SER A 113 -2.58 19.50 -19.00
C SER A 113 -1.96 20.66 -18.22
N VAL A 114 -2.46 20.95 -17.03
CA VAL A 114 -1.98 22.07 -16.20
C VAL A 114 -0.70 21.77 -15.44
N PHE A 115 -0.35 20.50 -15.28
CA PHE A 115 0.85 20.11 -14.56
C PHE A 115 2.12 20.59 -15.30
N PRO A 116 3.07 21.23 -14.61
CA PRO A 116 4.33 21.64 -15.23
C PRO A 116 5.17 20.49 -15.80
N SER A 117 5.07 19.32 -15.16
CA SER A 117 5.77 18.08 -15.49
C SER A 117 4.93 16.86 -15.06
N ASN A 118 5.26 15.68 -15.57
CA ASN A 118 4.69 14.41 -15.13
C ASN A 118 4.99 14.15 -13.63
N THR A 119 4.05 13.52 -12.93
CA THR A 119 4.10 13.13 -11.52
C THR A 119 5.00 11.91 -11.23
N GLY A 120 5.45 11.19 -12.27
CA GLY A 120 6.32 10.01 -12.16
C GLY A 120 5.60 8.73 -11.70
N VAL A 121 4.36 8.85 -11.22
CA VAL A 121 3.45 7.78 -10.82
C VAL A 121 2.08 7.99 -11.45
N ASN A 122 1.16 7.03 -11.29
CA ASN A 122 -0.20 7.13 -11.82
C ASN A 122 -0.88 8.44 -11.37
N PRO A 123 -1.33 9.32 -12.29
CA PRO A 123 -1.76 10.67 -11.95
C PRO A 123 -3.21 10.83 -11.55
N GLN A 124 -4.03 9.78 -11.58
CA GLN A 124 -5.47 9.89 -11.36
C GLN A 124 -5.81 10.71 -10.10
N THR A 125 -5.21 10.36 -8.96
CA THR A 125 -5.44 11.05 -7.69
C THR A 125 -4.95 12.50 -7.71
N SER A 126 -3.80 12.78 -8.34
CA SER A 126 -3.26 14.14 -8.45
C SER A 126 -4.17 15.03 -9.30
N ILE A 127 -4.71 14.50 -10.41
CA ILE A 127 -5.64 15.21 -11.27
C ILE A 127 -6.94 15.51 -10.53
N LEU A 128 -7.50 14.53 -9.81
CA LEU A 128 -8.71 14.70 -9.00
C LEU A 128 -8.51 15.77 -7.91
N ALA A 129 -7.40 15.72 -7.17
CA ALA A 129 -7.10 16.70 -6.13
C ALA A 129 -7.00 18.13 -6.70
N LEU A 130 -6.33 18.26 -7.85
CA LEU A 130 -6.15 19.54 -8.53
C LEU A 130 -7.49 20.08 -9.08
N ALA A 131 -8.35 19.20 -9.60
CA ALA A 131 -9.69 19.57 -10.04
C ALA A 131 -10.59 20.02 -8.88
N THR A 132 -10.53 19.34 -7.73
CA THR A 132 -11.24 19.74 -6.50
C THR A 132 -10.78 21.12 -6.04
N LEU A 133 -9.46 21.36 -6.00
CA LEU A 133 -8.91 22.66 -5.62
C LEU A 133 -9.36 23.78 -6.58
N CYS A 134 -9.44 23.50 -7.88
CA CYS A 134 -10.00 24.44 -8.85
C CYS A 134 -11.47 24.75 -8.54
N ALA A 135 -12.28 23.73 -8.26
CA ALA A 135 -13.69 23.92 -7.94
C ALA A 135 -13.87 24.79 -6.68
N GLU A 136 -13.12 24.50 -5.61
CA GLU A 136 -13.10 25.30 -4.38
C GLU A 136 -12.77 26.77 -4.66
N ARG A 137 -11.72 27.03 -5.47
CA ARG A 137 -11.32 28.38 -5.86
C ARG A 137 -12.41 29.12 -6.62
N VAL A 138 -13.10 28.42 -7.53
CA VAL A 138 -14.19 29.00 -8.32
C VAL A 138 -15.38 29.37 -7.42
N ALA A 139 -15.74 28.52 -6.47
CA ALA A 139 -16.84 28.82 -5.55
C ALA A 139 -16.49 29.99 -4.60
N GLU A 140 -15.27 30.00 -4.04
CA GLU A 140 -14.76 31.13 -3.24
C GLU A 140 -14.89 32.45 -4.00
N GLN A 141 -14.49 32.48 -5.28
CA GLN A 141 -14.56 33.66 -6.12
C GLN A 141 -16.00 34.11 -6.44
N ARG A 142 -16.95 33.18 -6.45
CA ARG A 142 -18.38 33.47 -6.68
C ARG A 142 -19.11 33.87 -5.39
N GLY A 143 -18.43 33.88 -4.24
CA GLY A 143 -19.07 34.07 -2.94
C GLY A 143 -19.95 32.88 -2.54
N GLU A 144 -19.83 31.76 -3.25
CA GLU A 144 -20.55 30.54 -2.97
C GLU A 144 -19.71 29.71 -1.99
N ARG A 145 -20.28 29.34 -0.84
CA ARG A 145 -19.70 28.21 -0.09
C ARG A 145 -19.98 26.96 -0.90
N LEU A 146 -18.95 26.37 -1.48
CA LEU A 146 -19.01 25.01 -2.00
C LEU A 146 -19.47 24.12 -0.86
N ARG A 147 -20.76 23.81 -0.82
CA ARG A 147 -21.30 22.74 0.01
C ARG A 147 -20.89 21.44 -0.67
N LEU A 148 -19.60 21.13 -0.68
CA LEU A 148 -19.19 19.74 -0.60
C LEU A 148 -20.05 19.18 0.53
N ARG A 149 -20.85 18.15 0.25
CA ARG A 149 -21.63 17.46 1.29
C ARG A 149 -20.62 16.92 2.28
N SER A 150 -20.26 17.77 3.22
CA SER A 150 -19.52 17.48 4.42
C SER A 150 -20.49 16.68 5.27
N SER A 151 -20.47 15.36 5.12
CA SER A 151 -20.53 14.52 6.31
C SER A 151 -19.38 15.01 7.20
N ARG A 152 -19.70 15.91 8.13
CA ARG A 152 -18.73 16.58 8.99
C ARG A 152 -17.93 15.54 9.76
N MET A 153 -16.61 15.56 9.62
CA MET A 153 -15.73 15.36 10.77
C MET A 153 -14.76 16.54 10.85
N PRO A 154 -14.48 17.08 12.04
CA PRO A 154 -13.73 18.32 12.21
C PRO A 154 -12.23 18.09 12.04
N VAL A 155 -11.57 19.00 11.31
CA VAL A 155 -10.12 19.01 11.05
C VAL A 155 -9.38 19.63 12.23
N ARG A 156 -8.51 18.86 12.90
CA ARG A 156 -7.48 19.38 13.82
C ARG A 156 -6.25 19.81 13.02
N ARG A 157 -5.63 20.94 13.41
CA ARG A 157 -4.38 21.48 12.83
C ARG A 157 -3.26 20.43 12.88
N GLY A 158 -2.94 19.86 11.72
CA GLY A 158 -1.82 18.92 11.48
C GLY A 158 -1.68 18.45 10.03
N ALA A 159 -2.44 19.03 9.10
CA ALA A 159 -2.64 18.50 7.74
C ALA A 159 -1.51 18.88 6.77
N ILE A 160 -0.34 18.24 6.93
CA ILE A 160 0.60 18.01 5.81
C ILE A 160 0.84 16.49 5.59
N GLU A 161 0.29 15.59 6.40
CA GLU A 161 0.49 14.15 6.26
C GLU A 161 -0.77 13.37 5.84
N ALA A 162 -1.18 13.47 4.57
CA ALA A 162 -2.08 12.50 3.95
C ALA A 162 -2.00 12.54 2.42
N VAL A 163 -0.79 12.37 1.86
CA VAL A 163 -0.71 11.72 0.55
C VAL A 163 -1.15 10.28 0.79
N ALA A 164 -2.26 9.84 0.19
CA ALA A 164 -2.72 8.46 0.30
C ALA A 164 -1.56 7.54 -0.10
N ALA A 165 -1.02 6.81 0.87
CA ALA A 165 -0.06 5.76 0.60
C ALA A 165 -0.70 4.77 -0.40
N PRO A 166 0.08 4.19 -1.34
CA PRO A 166 -0.45 3.16 -2.22
C PRO A 166 -1.15 2.09 -1.38
N HIS A 167 -2.33 1.64 -1.82
CA HIS A 167 -3.01 0.52 -1.17
C HIS A 167 -2.10 -0.70 -1.25
N LEU A 168 -1.52 -1.10 -0.13
CA LEU A 168 -0.61 -2.22 -0.04
C LEU A 168 -1.41 -3.53 0.01
N GLU A 169 -0.86 -4.56 -0.60
CA GLU A 169 -1.35 -5.93 -0.54
C GLU A 169 -0.47 -6.77 0.38
N ALA A 170 -1.01 -7.84 0.98
CA ALA A 170 -0.22 -8.75 1.81
C ALA A 170 1.02 -9.32 1.09
N SER A 171 0.88 -9.59 -0.21
CA SER A 171 1.97 -10.03 -1.10
C SER A 171 3.18 -9.09 -1.07
N THR A 172 2.93 -7.78 -0.92
CA THR A 172 3.95 -6.74 -0.83
C THR A 172 4.65 -6.78 0.53
N LEU A 173 3.90 -6.93 1.63
CA LEU A 173 4.45 -7.00 2.98
C LEU A 173 5.28 -8.27 3.18
N ILE A 174 4.83 -9.39 2.62
CA ILE A 174 5.56 -10.68 2.69
C ILE A 174 6.95 -10.58 2.05
N ARG A 175 7.14 -9.68 1.09
CA ARG A 175 8.41 -9.45 0.39
C ARG A 175 9.17 -8.22 0.89
N ALA A 176 8.60 -7.46 1.82
CA ALA A 176 9.19 -6.24 2.34
C ALA A 176 10.37 -6.56 3.26
N SER A 177 11.30 -5.60 3.37
CA SER A 177 12.41 -5.71 4.32
C SER A 177 11.91 -5.53 5.75
N ASP A 178 12.66 -6.05 6.73
CA ASP A 178 12.38 -5.84 8.15
C ASP A 178 12.31 -4.35 8.51
N ASP A 179 13.14 -3.51 7.89
CA ASP A 179 13.16 -2.06 8.13
C ASP A 179 11.89 -1.39 7.61
N ASP A 180 11.40 -1.80 6.44
CA ASP A 180 10.15 -1.30 5.86
C ASP A 180 8.94 -1.73 6.71
N LEU A 181 8.92 -2.98 7.18
CA LEU A 181 7.87 -3.50 8.05
C LEU A 181 7.84 -2.77 9.40
N ARG A 182 9.00 -2.51 10.01
CA ARG A 182 9.10 -1.70 11.23
C ARG A 182 8.70 -0.24 11.00
N ALA A 183 9.06 0.33 9.85
CA ALA A 183 8.63 1.67 9.48
C ALA A 183 7.11 1.74 9.29
N LEU A 184 6.52 0.69 8.71
CA LEU A 184 5.07 0.56 8.55
C LEU A 184 4.36 0.41 9.90
N LEU A 185 4.87 -0.41 10.82
CA LEU A 185 4.32 -0.53 12.18
C LEU A 185 4.35 0.80 12.94
N ARG A 186 5.47 1.56 12.85
CA ARG A 186 5.59 2.90 13.45
C ARG A 186 4.61 3.93 12.85
N ARG A 187 4.27 3.77 11.57
CA ARG A 187 3.33 4.64 10.84
C ARG A 187 1.89 4.13 10.87
N GLY A 188 1.70 2.90 11.32
CA GLY A 188 0.44 2.19 11.33
C GLY A 188 -0.61 2.99 12.10
N ARG A 189 -1.84 3.01 11.57
CA ARG A 189 -2.89 3.87 12.12
C ARG A 189 -3.73 3.10 13.15
N ALA A 190 -4.17 3.85 14.15
CA ALA A 190 -5.12 3.45 15.17
C ALA A 190 -6.39 2.82 14.57
N LEU A 191 -6.92 1.82 15.27
CA LEU A 191 -8.11 1.07 14.88
C LEU A 191 -9.10 1.09 16.04
N ALA A 192 -10.38 1.27 15.72
CA ALA A 192 -11.42 1.05 16.71
C ALA A 192 -11.67 -0.47 16.86
N PRO A 193 -11.82 -1.03 18.09
CA PRO A 193 -11.95 -2.47 18.30
C PRO A 193 -13.12 -3.10 17.53
N ASP A 194 -14.23 -2.38 17.42
CA ASP A 194 -15.43 -2.75 16.67
C ASP A 194 -15.17 -2.93 15.17
N ALA A 195 -14.17 -2.24 14.61
CA ALA A 195 -13.83 -2.35 13.19
C ALA A 195 -13.29 -3.74 12.79
N VAL A 196 -12.72 -4.49 13.74
CA VAL A 196 -12.23 -5.86 13.49
C VAL A 196 -13.20 -6.94 13.95
N ALA A 197 -14.18 -6.58 14.80
CA ALA A 197 -15.10 -7.53 15.41
C ALA A 197 -16.05 -8.18 14.40
N GLY A 198 -16.35 -9.46 14.60
CA GLY A 198 -17.21 -10.25 13.73
C GLY A 198 -16.50 -10.88 12.54
N TYR A 199 -15.16 -10.85 12.49
CA TYR A 199 -14.39 -11.38 11.37
C TYR A 199 -13.27 -12.32 11.82
N ALA A 200 -12.94 -13.26 10.95
CA ALA A 200 -11.68 -13.98 10.99
C ALA A 200 -10.65 -13.33 10.06
N TYR A 201 -9.38 -13.46 10.41
CA TYR A 201 -8.26 -12.97 9.62
C TYR A 201 -7.25 -14.08 9.38
N ARG A 202 -6.81 -14.23 8.13
CA ARG A 202 -5.73 -15.14 7.75
C ARG A 202 -4.40 -14.46 8.03
N GLY A 203 -3.63 -15.07 8.92
CA GLY A 203 -2.33 -14.57 9.35
C GLY A 203 -1.18 -15.25 8.63
N THR A 204 -0.17 -14.46 8.24
CA THR A 204 1.12 -14.94 7.74
C THR A 204 2.25 -14.32 8.55
N SER A 205 3.11 -15.16 9.14
CA SER A 205 4.31 -14.71 9.86
C SER A 205 5.36 -14.17 8.89
N LEU A 206 6.04 -13.08 9.28
CA LEU A 206 7.05 -12.36 8.50
C LEU A 206 8.42 -12.45 9.20
N GLY A 207 9.50 -12.66 8.43
CA GLY A 207 10.87 -12.41 8.90
C GLY A 207 11.57 -13.50 9.71
N LEU A 208 11.04 -14.72 9.81
CA LEU A 208 11.72 -15.79 10.55
C LEU A 208 12.68 -16.60 9.66
N PRO A 209 13.91 -16.94 10.13
CA PRO A 209 14.78 -17.89 9.44
C PRO A 209 14.06 -19.22 9.17
N ARG A 210 14.29 -19.85 8.01
CA ARG A 210 13.56 -21.07 7.56
C ARG A 210 13.45 -22.19 8.61
N LEU A 211 14.46 -22.36 9.47
CA LEU A 211 14.46 -23.36 10.54
C LEU A 211 13.44 -23.01 11.64
N VAL A 212 13.27 -21.73 11.95
CA VAL A 212 12.31 -21.20 12.93
C VAL A 212 10.90 -21.12 12.33
N ASP A 213 10.81 -20.81 11.04
CA ASP A 213 9.57 -20.86 10.22
C ASP A 213 8.96 -22.28 10.14
N ALA A 214 9.79 -23.33 10.31
CA ALA A 214 9.35 -24.72 10.38
C ALA A 214 8.88 -25.13 11.80
N LEU A 215 9.33 -24.43 12.83
CA LEU A 215 8.97 -24.65 14.24
C LEU A 215 7.77 -23.78 14.69
N LEU A 216 7.61 -22.59 14.11
CA LEU A 216 6.51 -21.66 14.35
C LEU A 216 5.50 -21.73 13.20
N TRP A 217 4.22 -21.43 13.48
CA TRP A 217 3.19 -21.48 12.44
C TRP A 217 3.35 -20.33 11.47
N LYS A 218 3.77 -20.65 10.24
CA LYS A 218 3.84 -19.68 9.15
C LYS A 218 2.46 -19.11 8.80
N ARG A 219 1.45 -19.97 8.82
CA ARG A 219 0.04 -19.61 8.54
C ARG A 219 -0.81 -19.91 9.76
N PHE A 220 -1.71 -18.99 10.09
CA PHE A 220 -2.67 -19.13 11.19
C PHE A 220 -3.94 -18.33 10.90
N ILE A 221 -4.96 -18.44 11.75
CA ILE A 221 -6.13 -17.57 11.71
C ILE A 221 -6.30 -16.90 13.07
N LYS A 222 -6.63 -15.62 13.08
CA LYS A 222 -7.04 -14.86 14.27
C LYS A 222 -8.52 -14.51 14.15
N VAL A 223 -9.29 -14.80 15.19
CA VAL A 223 -10.74 -14.54 15.25
C VAL A 223 -11.00 -13.36 16.18
N PHE A 224 -11.90 -12.48 15.78
CA PHE A 224 -12.32 -11.32 16.57
C PHE A 224 -13.84 -11.37 16.78
N SER A 225 -14.28 -11.58 18.01
CA SER A 225 -15.69 -11.69 18.38
C SER A 225 -16.09 -10.54 19.29
N ALA A 226 -17.21 -9.90 18.98
CA ALA A 226 -17.84 -8.92 19.86
C ALA A 226 -18.58 -9.63 21.01
N ARG A 227 -18.60 -9.00 22.18
CA ARG A 227 -19.49 -9.33 23.29
C ARG A 227 -20.69 -8.39 23.34
N ALA A 228 -21.70 -8.77 24.12
CA ALA A 228 -22.90 -7.96 24.30
C ALA A 228 -22.62 -6.59 24.95
N ASP A 229 -21.54 -6.47 25.72
CA ASP A 229 -21.10 -5.22 26.36
C ASP A 229 -20.27 -4.31 25.45
N GLY A 230 -20.07 -4.69 24.18
CA GLY A 230 -19.28 -3.95 23.21
C GLY A 230 -17.77 -4.21 23.29
N SER A 231 -17.29 -4.99 24.27
CA SER A 231 -15.89 -5.44 24.30
C SER A 231 -15.62 -6.45 23.19
N VAL A 232 -14.37 -6.51 22.74
CA VAL A 232 -13.94 -7.44 21.69
C VAL A 232 -12.89 -8.38 22.25
N HIS A 233 -13.07 -9.66 22.00
CA HIS A 233 -12.10 -10.69 22.36
C HIS A 233 -11.82 -11.59 21.17
N GLY A 234 -10.82 -12.45 21.29
CA GLY A 234 -10.45 -13.32 20.20
C GLY A 234 -9.63 -14.52 20.62
N TRP A 235 -9.29 -15.32 19.62
CA TRP A 235 -8.45 -16.49 19.77
C TRP A 235 -7.79 -16.83 18.43
N ASN A 236 -6.72 -17.63 18.50
CA ASN A 236 -6.02 -18.12 17.33
C ASN A 236 -6.56 -19.50 16.96
N VAL A 237 -6.64 -19.79 15.67
CA VAL A 237 -7.06 -21.09 15.12
C VAL A 237 -5.92 -21.69 14.32
N ARG A 238 -5.63 -22.97 14.60
CA ARG A 238 -4.58 -23.71 13.89
C ARG A 238 -5.06 -24.05 12.48
N VAL A 239 -4.19 -23.86 11.51
CA VAL A 239 -4.42 -24.25 10.12
C VAL A 239 -3.34 -25.20 9.63
N ASP A 240 -3.69 -25.99 8.63
CA ASP A 240 -2.71 -26.77 7.89
C ASP A 240 -1.77 -25.84 7.10
N GLN A 241 -0.47 -26.10 7.19
CA GLN A 241 0.53 -25.20 6.61
C GLN A 241 0.62 -25.34 5.08
N ARG A 242 0.16 -26.45 4.50
CA ARG A 242 0.13 -26.67 3.05
C ARG A 242 -1.19 -26.17 2.46
N SER A 243 -2.33 -26.67 2.96
CA SER A 243 -3.64 -26.35 2.38
C SER A 243 -4.24 -25.05 2.92
N GLY A 244 -3.84 -24.59 4.12
CA GLY A 244 -4.48 -23.47 4.80
C GLY A 244 -5.84 -23.79 5.42
N ALA A 245 -6.27 -25.05 5.40
CA ALA A 245 -7.53 -25.50 5.99
C ALA A 245 -7.48 -25.48 7.52
N VAL A 246 -8.60 -25.16 8.18
CA VAL A 246 -8.74 -25.20 9.64
C VAL A 246 -8.47 -26.62 10.14
N ARG A 247 -7.55 -26.75 11.10
CA ARG A 247 -7.31 -28.03 11.78
C ARG A 247 -8.38 -28.24 12.83
N ARG A 248 -9.07 -29.37 12.74
CA ARG A 248 -10.12 -29.77 13.67
C ARG A 248 -9.61 -30.82 14.65
N ASP A 249 -10.20 -30.89 15.83
CA ASP A 249 -9.93 -31.93 16.81
C ASP A 249 -10.72 -33.21 16.51
N ARG A 250 -10.69 -34.20 17.41
CA ARG A 250 -11.40 -35.47 17.23
C ARG A 250 -12.94 -35.32 17.22
N ALA A 251 -13.46 -34.24 17.80
CA ALA A 251 -14.89 -33.93 17.80
C ALA A 251 -15.30 -33.11 16.56
N GLY A 252 -14.35 -32.74 15.69
CA GLY A 252 -14.62 -31.91 14.53
C GLY A 252 -14.59 -30.40 14.82
N GLU A 253 -14.25 -29.99 16.03
CA GLU A 253 -14.20 -28.57 16.42
C GLU A 253 -12.87 -27.93 16.01
N PRO A 254 -12.85 -26.64 15.60
CA PRO A 254 -11.61 -25.93 15.30
C PRO A 254 -10.62 -25.97 16.47
N ARG A 255 -9.36 -26.28 16.19
CA ARG A 255 -8.30 -26.27 17.20
C ARG A 255 -7.87 -24.85 17.53
N CYS A 256 -8.54 -24.27 18.53
CA CYS A 256 -8.29 -22.93 19.04
C CYS A 256 -7.18 -22.90 20.10
N PHE A 257 -6.45 -21.79 20.21
CA PHE A 257 -5.44 -21.55 21.24
C PHE A 257 -5.20 -20.04 21.44
N GLY A 258 -4.53 -19.68 22.53
CA GLY A 258 -4.13 -18.30 22.80
C GLY A 258 -5.31 -17.32 22.74
N PRO A 259 -6.29 -17.44 23.65
CA PRO A 259 -7.32 -16.42 23.80
C PRO A 259 -6.69 -15.06 24.18
N TYR A 260 -7.26 -13.98 23.67
CA TYR A 260 -6.80 -12.62 23.94
C TYR A 260 -7.98 -11.66 24.08
N GLU A 261 -7.79 -10.62 24.88
CA GLU A 261 -8.65 -9.43 24.89
C GLU A 261 -8.12 -8.41 23.88
N VAL A 262 -9.00 -7.60 23.30
CA VAL A 262 -8.64 -6.53 22.37
C VAL A 262 -8.79 -5.20 23.09
N GLU A 263 -7.68 -4.50 23.28
CA GLU A 263 -7.62 -3.24 24.01
C GLU A 263 -7.15 -2.11 23.09
N THR A 264 -7.75 -0.93 23.21
CA THR A 264 -7.23 0.28 22.57
C THR A 264 -6.21 0.96 23.48
N GLN A 265 -4.97 1.08 23.00
CA GLN A 265 -3.91 1.80 23.71
C GLN A 265 -4.13 3.32 23.66
N ALA A 266 -3.41 4.06 24.51
CA ALA A 266 -3.53 5.52 24.59
C ALA A 266 -3.17 6.25 23.27
N ASP A 267 -2.33 5.64 22.44
CA ASP A 267 -1.98 6.13 21.09
C ASP A 267 -2.97 5.67 20.00
N GLY A 268 -4.01 4.92 20.38
CA GLY A 268 -5.05 4.39 19.51
C GLY A 268 -4.72 3.04 18.85
N THR A 269 -3.53 2.47 19.09
CA THR A 269 -3.16 1.14 18.58
C THR A 269 -4.03 0.06 19.22
N LEU A 270 -4.49 -0.92 18.44
CA LEU A 270 -5.15 -2.09 19.03
C LEU A 270 -4.11 -3.06 19.57
N LEU A 271 -4.26 -3.49 20.81
CA LEU A 271 -3.40 -4.46 21.46
C LEU A 271 -4.18 -5.76 21.66
N LEU A 272 -3.62 -6.88 21.21
CA LEU A 272 -4.07 -8.19 21.62
C LEU A 272 -3.37 -8.56 22.94
N ASP A 273 -4.12 -8.53 24.03
CA ASP A 273 -3.65 -8.90 25.36
C ASP A 273 -3.98 -10.38 25.65
N TYR A 274 -2.99 -11.25 25.43
CA TYR A 274 -3.08 -12.67 25.75
C TYR A 274 -3.04 -12.95 27.26
N GLY A 275 -2.55 -12.01 28.06
CA GLY A 275 -2.53 -12.15 29.51
C GLY A 275 -3.91 -11.98 30.13
N ALA A 276 -4.68 -11.01 29.64
CA ALA A 276 -6.07 -10.78 30.01
C ALA A 276 -6.99 -11.90 29.49
N GLY A 277 -6.69 -12.45 28.30
CA GLY A 277 -7.42 -13.59 27.75
C GLY A 277 -7.04 -14.97 28.33
N ALA A 278 -5.90 -15.08 29.04
CA ALA A 278 -5.37 -16.35 29.50
C ALA A 278 -6.32 -17.06 30.47
N ARG A 279 -6.61 -18.34 30.19
CA ARG A 279 -7.47 -19.18 31.04
C ARG A 279 -6.73 -19.84 32.21
N SER A 280 -5.39 -19.75 32.23
CA SER A 280 -4.54 -20.37 33.24
C SER A 280 -3.29 -19.54 33.48
N ARG A 281 -2.79 -19.54 34.73
CA ARG A 281 -1.52 -18.89 35.10
C ARG A 281 -0.30 -19.47 34.39
N PHE A 282 -0.42 -20.69 33.85
CA PHE A 282 0.62 -21.41 33.13
C PHE A 282 0.47 -21.34 31.61
N ASP A 283 -0.43 -20.49 31.08
CA ASP A 283 -0.55 -20.30 29.63
C ASP A 283 0.76 -19.72 29.08
N PRO A 284 1.44 -20.39 28.11
CA PRO A 284 2.71 -19.93 27.57
C PRO A 284 2.60 -18.59 26.84
N LEU A 285 1.40 -18.19 26.40
CA LEU A 285 1.17 -16.93 25.69
C LEU A 285 0.78 -15.79 26.63
N ARG A 286 0.64 -16.02 27.95
CA ARG A 286 0.19 -15.01 28.91
C ARG A 286 1.04 -13.73 28.93
N ALA A 287 2.34 -13.86 28.66
CA ALA A 287 3.25 -12.72 28.57
C ALA A 287 3.23 -12.04 27.19
N MET A 288 2.56 -12.60 26.19
CA MET A 288 2.58 -12.09 24.82
C MET A 288 1.61 -10.92 24.65
N ARG A 289 2.03 -9.94 23.84
CA ARG A 289 1.26 -8.77 23.45
C ARG A 289 1.48 -8.50 21.98
N ASP A 290 0.40 -8.34 21.23
CA ASP A 290 0.48 -8.04 19.79
C ASP A 290 -0.22 -6.70 19.49
N PRO A 291 0.50 -5.57 19.42
CA PRO A 291 -0.02 -4.37 18.78
C PRO A 291 -0.35 -4.65 17.31
N LEU A 292 -1.49 -4.13 16.87
CA LEU A 292 -2.04 -4.23 15.52
C LEU A 292 -2.34 -2.84 14.99
N CYS A 293 -1.97 -2.64 13.74
CA CYS A 293 -2.27 -1.42 13.00
C CYS A 293 -2.88 -1.75 11.65
N ALA A 294 -3.75 -0.86 11.16
CA ALA A 294 -4.16 -0.90 9.75
C ALA A 294 -2.98 -0.52 8.87
N VAL A 295 -2.78 -1.32 7.80
CA VAL A 295 -1.78 -1.06 6.78
C VAL A 295 -2.27 0.03 5.83
N ASN A 296 -3.53 -0.07 5.40
CA ASN A 296 -4.13 0.83 4.42
C ASN A 296 -5.01 1.86 5.11
N THR A 297 -4.93 3.11 4.67
CA THR A 297 -5.68 4.21 5.29
C THR A 297 -7.18 3.98 5.12
N GLY A 298 -7.91 4.00 6.24
CA GLY A 298 -9.37 3.81 6.25
C GLY A 298 -9.85 2.39 5.95
N SER A 299 -8.94 1.41 5.94
CA SER A 299 -9.25 0.01 5.65
C SER A 299 -8.75 -0.92 6.74
N VAL A 300 -9.60 -1.89 7.08
CA VAL A 300 -9.38 -2.97 8.03
C VAL A 300 -9.27 -4.32 7.33
N GLU A 301 -9.04 -4.31 6.02
CA GLU A 301 -8.84 -5.50 5.20
C GLU A 301 -7.44 -6.09 5.37
N LEU A 302 -6.46 -5.24 5.70
CA LEU A 302 -5.06 -5.62 5.85
C LEU A 302 -4.46 -4.98 7.09
N LEU A 303 -4.05 -5.82 8.04
CA LEU A 303 -3.43 -5.40 9.29
C LEU A 303 -2.00 -5.93 9.38
N ILE A 304 -1.14 -5.21 10.10
CA ILE A 304 0.20 -5.67 10.46
C ILE A 304 0.34 -5.67 11.97
N GLY A 305 1.00 -6.69 12.51
CA GLY A 305 1.31 -6.82 13.91
C GLY A 305 2.74 -7.23 14.18
N CYS A 306 3.18 -6.99 15.41
CA CYS A 306 4.45 -7.49 15.94
C CYS A 306 4.26 -7.98 17.36
N SER A 307 4.88 -9.10 17.72
CA SER A 307 4.75 -9.67 19.06
C SER A 307 5.83 -9.14 20.00
N TYR A 308 5.41 -8.80 21.22
CA TYR A 308 6.26 -8.39 22.33
C TYR A 308 5.99 -9.28 23.54
N LEU A 309 7.01 -9.51 24.35
CA LEU A 309 6.89 -10.17 25.65
C LEU A 309 6.85 -9.12 26.76
N ALA A 310 5.75 -9.07 27.49
CA ALA A 310 5.58 -8.28 28.70
C ALA A 310 6.29 -8.98 29.88
N LEU A 311 7.39 -8.38 30.33
CA LEU A 311 8.21 -8.82 31.45
C LEU A 311 8.08 -7.81 32.59
N GLY A 312 6.93 -7.85 33.28
CA GLY A 312 6.59 -6.89 34.32
C GLY A 312 6.40 -5.48 33.74
N ARG A 313 7.24 -4.52 34.16
CA ARG A 313 7.22 -3.13 33.65
C ARG A 313 8.03 -2.92 32.36
N ARG A 314 8.66 -3.97 31.83
CA ARG A 314 9.46 -3.91 30.60
C ARG A 314 8.80 -4.72 29.49
N SER A 315 8.96 -4.29 28.25
CA SER A 315 8.52 -5.02 27.06
C SER A 315 9.72 -5.38 26.21
N LEU A 316 9.86 -6.65 25.84
CA LEU A 316 10.90 -7.14 24.94
C LEU A 316 10.29 -7.39 23.56
N MET A 317 10.74 -6.65 22.55
CA MET A 317 10.32 -6.87 21.17
C MET A 317 10.88 -8.21 20.66
N THR A 318 10.00 -9.05 20.14
CA THR A 318 10.42 -10.27 19.43
C THR A 318 10.66 -9.95 17.96
N PRO A 319 11.46 -10.75 17.21
CA PRO A 319 11.58 -10.59 15.76
C PRO A 319 10.30 -10.99 15.01
N SER A 320 9.27 -11.48 15.69
CA SER A 320 8.06 -12.01 15.08
C SER A 320 7.11 -10.88 14.67
N MET A 321 7.11 -10.54 13.38
CA MET A 321 6.08 -9.72 12.75
C MET A 321 5.11 -10.61 12.00
N PHE A 322 3.88 -10.14 11.76
CA PHE A 322 2.90 -10.88 10.98
C PHE A 322 1.94 -9.93 10.28
N VAL A 323 1.37 -10.40 9.17
CA VAL A 323 0.31 -9.72 8.42
C VAL A 323 -1.00 -10.48 8.61
N LEU A 324 -2.12 -9.76 8.69
CA LEU A 324 -3.48 -10.29 8.79
C LEU A 324 -4.32 -9.78 7.61
N GLU A 325 -4.81 -10.71 6.79
CA GLU A 325 -5.78 -10.42 5.73
C GLU A 325 -7.17 -10.77 6.20
N ARG A 326 -8.13 -9.86 6.06
CA ARG A 326 -9.52 -10.12 6.41
C ARG A 326 -10.03 -11.31 5.59
N ALA A 327 -10.66 -12.24 6.29
CA ALA A 327 -11.28 -13.42 5.71
C ALA A 327 -12.79 -13.36 5.91
N GLU A 328 -13.42 -14.52 6.00
CA GLU A 328 -14.87 -14.63 6.12
C GLU A 328 -15.42 -13.99 7.41
N PRO A 329 -16.62 -13.39 7.35
CA PRO A 329 -17.34 -12.97 8.54
C PRO A 329 -17.68 -14.21 9.39
N LEU A 330 -17.74 -14.01 10.70
CA LEU A 330 -18.09 -15.08 11.63
C LEU A 330 -19.59 -15.39 11.54
N ASP A 331 -19.92 -16.68 11.62
CA ASP A 331 -21.31 -17.13 11.59
C ASP A 331 -22.00 -16.78 12.93
N PRO A 332 -23.03 -15.91 12.92
CA PRO A 332 -23.77 -15.55 14.13
C PRO A 332 -24.48 -16.75 14.76
N SER A 333 -24.87 -17.75 13.96
CA SER A 333 -25.58 -18.95 14.42
C SER A 333 -24.69 -19.93 15.17
N ARG A 334 -23.36 -19.79 15.06
CA ARG A 334 -22.36 -20.61 15.77
C ARG A 334 -21.74 -19.88 16.97
N HIS A 335 -22.42 -18.85 17.50
CA HIS A 335 -21.91 -17.99 18.56
C HIS A 335 -20.53 -17.36 18.21
N GLY A 336 -20.33 -16.97 16.95
CA GLY A 336 -19.09 -16.34 16.51
C GLY A 336 -17.91 -17.30 16.33
N ARG A 337 -18.17 -18.60 16.09
CA ARG A 337 -17.14 -19.60 15.78
C ARG A 337 -16.98 -19.84 14.27
N LEU A 338 -15.77 -20.27 13.89
CA LEU A 338 -15.41 -20.81 12.57
C LEU A 338 -15.86 -22.27 12.38
#